data_AF-L9YVY5-F1
#
_entry.id   AF-L9YVY5-F1
#
_cell.length_a   1.000
_cell.length_b   1.000
_cell.length_c   1.000
_cell.angle_alpha   90.00
_cell.angle_beta   90.00
_cell.angle_gamma   90.00
#
_symmetry.space_group_name_H-M   'P 1'
#
loop_
_entity.id
_entity.type
_entity.pdbx_description
1 polymer ?
#
loop_
_entity_poly.entity_id
_entity_poly.type
_entity_poly.pdbx_seq_one_letter_code
_entity_poly.pdbx_strand_id
1 'polypeptide(L)'
;MVFRLVLGFGTVCRQVTERLSGRDGDRLLVITADESVVETLRDESVPARSADPADPAAIANVEPPDVIFVGSDRTDVNRAALRGARDRFPDASIVAYLGGNATAADRDRFDELADGVVDPTTALADRVLDETASPSAEAAIELREQLASIDGRLAVIAHDNPDPDALASAVALVALAESVGVDADACYFGEISHQENRAMVNLLELNLRNMAADDSIAEYSAFALVDHSRPGVNDQLPGDLHTDIVIDHHPPRGPVPGEFVDLRQGAGATSTILTEYLERFDIEIDAATATALLYGIRVDTNDFTREVSPADFRAASVLWPRVDTSLLRRIEQPSLEGETLETIARAIKNRIQRDSVAVASVGRIGDRDALPQAADQLLAMDGVDTTLVFGFADEMAFLSARSRAADVDLGETLRDAFDRIGSAGGHADMAGAQLEIGILGSADDEAEIESIVSVVEEVITNRFLEAIETQPGVPVGAYTQTSEWLFTQRGESEDGESV
;
A
#
# COMPACT_ATOMS: atom_id res chain seq x y z
N MET A 1 -26.42 -26.51 -19.09
CA MET A 1 -25.62 -27.71 -19.39
C MET A 1 -24.90 -27.39 -20.68
N VAL A 2 -23.60 -27.09 -20.64
CA VAL A 2 -22.87 -26.65 -21.84
C VAL A 2 -22.37 -27.90 -22.58
N PHE A 3 -22.66 -28.00 -23.87
CA PHE A 3 -22.09 -29.03 -24.74
C PHE A 3 -20.81 -28.52 -25.42
N ARG A 4 -19.69 -29.17 -25.10
CA ARG A 4 -18.37 -28.88 -25.67
C ARG A 4 -17.93 -29.96 -26.64
N LEU A 5 -17.48 -29.53 -27.81
CA LEU A 5 -16.91 -30.38 -28.84
C LEU A 5 -15.42 -30.06 -28.99
N VAL A 6 -14.56 -31.07 -28.86
CA VAL A 6 -13.12 -30.95 -29.16
C VAL A 6 -12.83 -31.63 -30.49
N LEU A 7 -12.24 -30.90 -31.44
CA LEU A 7 -11.88 -31.38 -32.77
C LEU A 7 -10.35 -31.41 -32.91
N GLY A 8 -9.82 -32.62 -33.03
CA GLY A 8 -8.38 -32.88 -33.01
C GLY A 8 -7.87 -33.23 -31.62
N PHE A 9 -6.66 -33.78 -31.59
CA PHE A 9 -5.96 -34.07 -30.34
C PHE A 9 -4.46 -33.87 -30.55
N GLY A 10 -3.81 -33.27 -29.56
CA GLY A 10 -2.40 -32.90 -29.55
C GLY A 10 -2.01 -32.51 -28.14
N THR A 11 -0.80 -31.97 -27.98
CA THR A 11 -0.23 -31.73 -26.64
C THR A 11 -1.10 -30.79 -25.80
N VAL A 12 -1.52 -29.67 -26.40
CA VAL A 12 -2.39 -28.67 -25.74
C VAL A 12 -3.80 -29.23 -25.49
N CYS A 13 -4.38 -29.94 -26.46
CA CYS A 13 -5.73 -30.48 -26.32
C CYS A 13 -5.84 -31.47 -25.17
N ARG A 14 -4.84 -32.33 -24.99
CA ARG A 14 -4.82 -33.27 -23.86
C ARG A 14 -4.95 -32.53 -22.52
N GLN A 15 -4.13 -31.50 -22.31
CA GLN A 15 -4.13 -30.68 -21.10
C GLN A 15 -5.44 -29.92 -20.87
N VAL A 16 -6.12 -29.52 -21.96
CA VAL A 16 -7.42 -28.86 -21.91
C VAL A 16 -8.53 -29.88 -21.57
N THR A 17 -8.54 -31.04 -22.23
CA THR A 17 -9.54 -32.11 -22.01
C THR A 17 -9.48 -32.65 -20.58
N GLU A 18 -8.29 -32.87 -20.02
CA GLU A 18 -8.12 -33.32 -18.62
C GLU A 18 -8.76 -32.32 -17.62
N ARG A 19 -8.55 -31.02 -17.80
CA ARG A 19 -9.11 -29.96 -16.93
C ARG A 19 -10.62 -29.74 -17.12
N LEU A 20 -11.15 -30.01 -18.31
CA LEU A 20 -12.58 -29.87 -18.61
C LEU A 20 -13.42 -31.03 -18.08
N SER A 21 -12.86 -32.25 -18.04
CA SER A 21 -13.58 -33.47 -17.68
C SER A 21 -14.00 -33.52 -16.20
N GLY A 22 -13.43 -32.66 -15.35
CA GLY A 22 -13.77 -32.53 -13.93
C GLY A 22 -14.87 -31.50 -13.59
N ARG A 23 -15.50 -30.86 -14.58
CA ARG A 23 -16.57 -29.87 -14.34
C ARG A 23 -17.94 -30.54 -14.30
N ASP A 24 -18.57 -30.51 -13.12
CA ASP A 24 -19.90 -31.11 -12.92
C ASP A 24 -20.96 -30.50 -13.85
N GLY A 25 -21.69 -31.38 -14.55
CA GLY A 25 -22.86 -31.01 -15.34
C GLY A 25 -22.59 -30.49 -16.76
N ASP A 26 -21.39 -30.65 -17.31
CA ASP A 26 -21.11 -30.32 -18.71
C ASP A 26 -20.99 -31.57 -19.60
N ARG A 27 -21.46 -31.48 -20.86
CA ARG A 27 -21.31 -32.56 -21.85
C ARG A 27 -20.04 -32.31 -22.66
N LEU A 28 -19.20 -33.32 -22.81
CA LEU A 28 -17.96 -33.26 -23.58
C LEU A 28 -17.93 -34.37 -24.62
N LEU A 29 -17.51 -34.06 -25.84
CA LEU A 29 -17.19 -35.03 -26.88
C LEU A 29 -15.86 -34.65 -27.55
N VAL A 30 -14.93 -35.61 -27.62
CA VAL A 30 -13.66 -35.47 -28.33
C VAL A 30 -13.71 -36.26 -29.64
N ILE A 31 -13.35 -35.62 -30.76
CA ILE A 31 -13.19 -36.28 -32.06
C ILE A 31 -11.75 -36.13 -32.52
N THR A 32 -11.08 -37.25 -32.75
CA THR A 32 -9.68 -37.29 -33.20
C THR A 32 -9.44 -38.47 -34.14
N ALA A 33 -8.43 -38.36 -35.00
CA ALA A 33 -8.04 -39.43 -35.91
C ALA A 33 -7.20 -40.53 -35.22
N ASP A 34 -6.70 -40.26 -34.00
CA ASP A 34 -5.86 -41.19 -33.25
C ASP A 34 -6.71 -42.18 -32.43
N GLU A 35 -6.77 -43.44 -32.87
CA GLU A 35 -7.53 -44.48 -32.18
C GLU A 35 -7.01 -44.79 -30.78
N SER A 36 -5.69 -44.71 -30.56
CA SER A 36 -5.09 -45.00 -29.25
C SER A 36 -5.46 -43.94 -28.20
N VAL A 37 -5.56 -42.68 -28.64
CA VAL A 37 -6.07 -41.58 -27.80
C VAL A 37 -7.54 -41.80 -27.45
N VAL A 38 -8.36 -42.23 -28.42
CA VAL A 38 -9.79 -42.49 -28.19
C VAL A 38 -10.00 -43.60 -27.18
N GLU A 39 -9.20 -44.67 -27.23
CA GLU A 39 -9.21 -45.74 -26.23
C GLU A 39 -8.86 -45.21 -24.85
N THR A 40 -7.75 -44.46 -24.74
CA THR A 40 -7.30 -43.85 -23.48
C THR A 40 -8.36 -42.94 -22.85
N LEU A 41 -8.94 -42.04 -23.63
CA LEU A 41 -9.98 -41.11 -23.15
C LEU A 41 -11.22 -41.86 -22.66
N ARG A 42 -11.62 -42.93 -23.34
CA ARG A 42 -12.78 -43.75 -22.92
C ARG A 42 -12.51 -44.52 -21.63
N ASP A 43 -11.29 -45.01 -21.43
CA ASP A 43 -10.87 -45.63 -20.17
C ASP A 43 -10.94 -44.63 -19.01
N GLU A 44 -10.67 -43.35 -19.29
CA GLU A 44 -10.83 -42.21 -18.38
C GLU A 44 -12.28 -41.68 -18.31
N SER A 45 -13.25 -42.39 -18.88
CA SER A 45 -14.67 -42.02 -18.93
C SER A 45 -14.99 -40.71 -19.68
N VAL A 46 -14.08 -40.26 -20.55
CA VAL A 46 -14.28 -39.11 -21.44
C VAL A 46 -14.90 -39.60 -22.77
N PRO A 47 -16.07 -39.08 -23.20
CA PRO A 47 -16.66 -39.48 -24.46
C PRO A 47 -15.79 -39.07 -25.64
N ALA A 48 -15.29 -40.07 -26.39
CA ALA A 48 -14.43 -39.85 -27.55
C ALA A 48 -14.86 -40.70 -28.75
N ARG A 49 -14.58 -40.20 -29.97
CA ARG A 49 -14.85 -40.86 -31.25
C ARG A 49 -13.63 -40.77 -32.18
N SER A 50 -13.28 -41.90 -32.79
CA SER A 50 -12.30 -41.94 -33.87
C SER A 50 -12.94 -41.45 -35.17
N ALA A 51 -12.45 -40.33 -35.71
CA ALA A 51 -12.75 -39.79 -37.03
C ALA A 51 -11.76 -38.66 -37.38
N ASP A 52 -11.50 -38.44 -38.67
CA ASP A 52 -10.65 -37.33 -39.11
C ASP A 52 -11.35 -35.98 -38.87
N PRO A 53 -10.82 -35.10 -37.99
CA PRO A 53 -11.41 -33.79 -37.73
C PRO A 53 -11.43 -32.87 -38.95
N ALA A 54 -10.56 -33.11 -39.94
CA ALA A 54 -10.54 -32.35 -41.18
C ALA A 54 -11.65 -32.75 -42.15
N ASP A 55 -12.31 -33.90 -41.93
CA ASP A 55 -13.45 -34.36 -42.73
C ASP A 55 -14.77 -33.82 -42.14
N PRO A 56 -15.54 -33.00 -42.88
CA PRO A 56 -16.85 -32.51 -42.43
C PRO A 56 -17.83 -33.63 -42.04
N ALA A 57 -17.67 -34.85 -42.58
CA ALA A 57 -18.49 -36.00 -42.21
C ALA A 57 -18.30 -36.44 -40.74
N ALA A 58 -17.16 -36.12 -40.13
CA ALA A 58 -16.87 -36.45 -38.72
C ALA A 58 -17.88 -35.79 -37.77
N ILE A 59 -18.30 -34.57 -38.09
CA ILE A 59 -19.22 -33.76 -37.27
C ILE A 59 -20.66 -33.70 -37.79
N ALA A 60 -20.96 -34.33 -38.93
CA ALA A 60 -22.27 -34.24 -39.58
C ALA A 60 -23.44 -34.66 -38.67
N ASN A 61 -23.23 -35.70 -37.86
CA ASN A 61 -24.22 -36.28 -36.95
C ASN A 61 -24.04 -35.84 -35.49
N VAL A 62 -23.27 -34.78 -35.24
CA VAL A 62 -23.08 -34.22 -33.90
C VAL A 62 -24.20 -33.20 -33.64
N GLU A 63 -24.80 -33.26 -32.46
CA GLU A 63 -25.75 -32.25 -31.99
C GLU A 63 -25.07 -30.86 -31.98
N PRO A 64 -25.80 -29.74 -32.12
CA PRO A 64 -25.18 -28.42 -32.05
C PRO A 64 -24.46 -28.20 -30.71
N PRO A 65 -23.13 -28.00 -30.70
CA PRO A 65 -22.39 -27.65 -29.49
C PRO A 65 -22.52 -26.16 -29.17
N ASP A 66 -22.38 -25.82 -27.89
CA ASP A 66 -22.31 -24.42 -27.45
C ASP A 66 -20.90 -23.86 -27.67
N VAL A 67 -19.87 -24.71 -27.45
CA VAL A 67 -18.45 -24.34 -27.60
C VAL A 67 -17.69 -25.42 -28.35
N ILE A 68 -16.85 -25.01 -29.31
CA ILE A 68 -15.96 -25.89 -30.06
C ILE A 68 -14.52 -25.47 -29.78
N PHE A 69 -13.69 -26.44 -29.39
CA PHE A 69 -12.24 -26.25 -29.36
C PHE A 69 -11.61 -27.03 -30.52
N VAL A 70 -10.95 -26.32 -31.44
CA VAL A 70 -10.24 -26.94 -32.56
C VAL A 70 -8.76 -26.93 -32.25
N GLY A 71 -8.14 -28.10 -32.16
CA GLY A 71 -6.71 -28.18 -31.88
C GLY A 71 -6.08 -29.54 -32.13
N SER A 72 -4.94 -29.50 -32.79
CA SER A 72 -3.96 -30.57 -32.93
C SER A 72 -2.61 -29.93 -33.20
N ASP A 73 -1.53 -30.70 -33.23
CA ASP A 73 -0.21 -30.15 -33.53
C ASP A 73 -0.07 -29.73 -35.01
N ARG A 74 -1.04 -30.10 -35.87
CA ARG A 74 -1.06 -29.84 -37.32
C ARG A 74 -1.96 -28.67 -37.71
N THR A 75 -1.36 -27.58 -38.16
CA THR A 75 -2.08 -26.37 -38.61
C THR A 75 -3.04 -26.63 -39.78
N ASP A 76 -2.67 -27.48 -40.73
CA ASP A 76 -3.50 -27.80 -41.89
C ASP A 76 -4.78 -28.55 -41.49
N VAL A 77 -4.67 -29.50 -40.56
CA VAL A 77 -5.81 -30.22 -39.97
C VAL A 77 -6.70 -29.25 -39.20
N ASN A 78 -6.12 -28.40 -38.34
CA ASN A 78 -6.89 -27.44 -37.54
C ASN A 78 -7.65 -26.45 -38.44
N ARG A 79 -7.05 -26.00 -39.54
CA ARG A 79 -7.70 -25.09 -40.50
C ARG A 79 -8.90 -25.74 -41.18
N ALA A 80 -8.76 -26.99 -41.61
CA ALA A 80 -9.84 -27.73 -42.25
C ALA A 80 -10.98 -28.00 -41.25
N ALA A 81 -10.63 -28.44 -40.04
CA ALA A 81 -11.58 -28.66 -38.95
C ALA A 81 -12.33 -27.38 -38.55
N LEU A 82 -11.61 -26.25 -38.42
CA LEU A 82 -12.18 -24.93 -38.11
C LEU A 82 -13.19 -24.50 -39.17
N ARG A 83 -12.83 -24.64 -40.45
CA ARG A 83 -13.76 -24.33 -41.55
C ARG A 83 -15.01 -25.21 -41.48
N GLY A 84 -14.85 -26.53 -41.34
CA GLY A 84 -15.96 -27.46 -41.24
C GLY A 84 -16.87 -27.16 -40.04
N ALA A 85 -16.26 -26.83 -38.89
CA ALA A 85 -16.97 -26.46 -37.67
C ALA A 85 -17.78 -25.17 -37.84
N ARG A 86 -17.18 -24.09 -38.36
CA ARG A 86 -17.88 -22.82 -38.58
C ARG A 86 -18.99 -22.94 -39.62
N ASP A 87 -18.77 -23.69 -40.70
CA ASP A 87 -19.78 -23.94 -41.73
C ASP A 87 -20.98 -24.72 -41.17
N ARG A 88 -20.75 -25.68 -40.27
CA ARG A 88 -21.81 -26.55 -39.72
C ARG A 88 -22.52 -25.97 -38.50
N PHE A 89 -21.79 -25.23 -37.67
CA PHE A 89 -22.24 -24.69 -36.39
C PHE A 89 -21.91 -23.19 -36.31
N PRO A 90 -22.61 -22.34 -37.11
CA PRO A 90 -22.30 -20.92 -37.20
C PRO A 90 -22.45 -20.17 -35.87
N ASP A 91 -23.40 -20.62 -35.03
CA ASP A 91 -23.74 -20.00 -33.74
C ASP A 91 -22.89 -20.51 -32.56
N ALA A 92 -22.05 -21.54 -32.77
CA ALA A 92 -21.18 -22.05 -31.72
C ALA A 92 -19.99 -21.11 -31.48
N SER A 93 -19.58 -20.95 -30.23
CA SER A 93 -18.34 -20.24 -29.91
C SER A 93 -17.14 -21.15 -30.22
N ILE A 94 -16.25 -20.72 -31.10
CA ILE A 94 -15.10 -21.52 -31.56
C ILE A 94 -13.80 -20.91 -31.07
N VAL A 95 -13.03 -21.68 -30.30
CA VAL A 95 -11.64 -21.36 -29.97
C VAL A 95 -10.73 -22.28 -30.78
N ALA A 96 -9.78 -21.71 -31.51
CA ALA A 96 -8.92 -22.46 -32.42
C ALA A 96 -7.43 -22.32 -32.08
N TYR A 97 -6.75 -23.45 -31.93
CA TYR A 97 -5.31 -23.56 -31.75
C TYR A 97 -4.60 -23.59 -33.11
N LEU A 98 -3.66 -22.68 -33.35
CA LEU A 98 -2.98 -22.54 -34.64
C LEU A 98 -2.14 -23.77 -35.03
N GLY A 99 -1.67 -24.56 -34.08
CA GLY A 99 -0.74 -25.68 -34.33
C GLY A 99 0.72 -25.22 -34.43
N GLY A 100 1.62 -26.14 -34.79
CA GLY A 100 3.07 -25.92 -34.66
C GLY A 100 3.77 -25.18 -35.81
N ASN A 101 3.14 -24.99 -36.97
CA ASN A 101 3.80 -24.42 -38.17
C ASN A 101 2.86 -23.50 -38.96
N ALA A 102 2.21 -22.55 -38.28
CA ALA A 102 1.28 -21.63 -38.92
C ALA A 102 1.97 -20.51 -39.71
N THR A 103 1.42 -20.18 -40.88
CA THR A 103 1.82 -19.01 -41.66
C THR A 103 0.95 -17.79 -41.33
N ALA A 104 1.36 -16.58 -41.76
CA ALA A 104 0.54 -15.38 -41.60
C ALA A 104 -0.86 -15.52 -42.23
N ALA A 105 -0.94 -16.15 -43.42
CA ALA A 105 -2.22 -16.42 -44.08
C ALA A 105 -3.10 -17.40 -43.29
N ASP A 106 -2.48 -18.29 -42.50
CA ASP A 106 -3.23 -19.20 -41.62
C ASP A 106 -3.79 -18.44 -40.43
N ARG A 107 -3.02 -17.51 -39.86
CA ARG A 107 -3.48 -16.63 -38.77
C ARG A 107 -4.69 -15.81 -39.21
N ASP A 108 -4.59 -15.10 -40.33
CA ASP A 108 -5.72 -14.31 -40.88
C ASP A 108 -6.98 -15.18 -41.04
N ARG A 109 -6.81 -16.41 -41.55
CA ARG A 109 -7.93 -17.32 -41.75
C ARG A 109 -8.53 -17.85 -40.45
N PHE A 110 -7.72 -18.01 -39.40
CA PHE A 110 -8.20 -18.42 -38.08
C PHE A 110 -8.94 -17.26 -37.41
N ASP A 111 -8.41 -16.04 -37.46
CA ASP A 111 -9.05 -14.84 -36.90
C ASP A 111 -10.41 -14.54 -37.58
N GLU A 112 -10.56 -14.86 -38.86
CA GLU A 112 -11.84 -14.75 -39.57
C GLU A 112 -12.90 -15.78 -39.13
N LEU A 113 -12.47 -16.97 -38.70
CA LEU A 113 -13.37 -18.11 -38.51
C LEU A 113 -13.57 -18.50 -37.05
N ALA A 114 -12.65 -18.17 -36.16
CA ALA A 114 -12.71 -18.48 -34.74
C ALA A 114 -13.11 -17.21 -33.96
N ASP A 115 -13.79 -17.41 -32.83
CA ASP A 115 -14.08 -16.33 -31.88
C ASP A 115 -12.89 -16.06 -30.95
N GLY A 116 -11.96 -17.00 -30.85
CA GLY A 116 -10.67 -16.83 -30.18
C GLY A 116 -9.59 -17.71 -30.81
N VAL A 117 -8.40 -17.15 -31.01
CA VAL A 117 -7.25 -17.86 -31.58
C VAL A 117 -6.15 -17.99 -30.55
N VAL A 118 -5.64 -19.21 -30.38
CA VAL A 118 -4.50 -19.52 -29.52
C VAL A 118 -3.27 -19.75 -30.39
N ASP A 119 -2.35 -18.78 -30.39
CA ASP A 119 -1.04 -18.90 -30.99
C ASP A 119 -0.01 -19.39 -29.96
N PRO A 120 0.42 -20.67 -30.02
CA PRO A 120 1.42 -21.16 -29.08
C PRO A 120 2.75 -20.43 -29.21
N THR A 121 3.17 -20.09 -30.43
CA THR A 121 4.53 -19.55 -30.64
C THR A 121 4.63 -18.18 -30.01
N THR A 122 3.64 -17.32 -30.28
CA THR A 122 3.58 -15.98 -29.68
C THR A 122 3.38 -16.07 -28.17
N ALA A 123 2.43 -16.87 -27.69
CA ALA A 123 2.17 -16.99 -26.24
C ALA A 123 3.38 -17.54 -25.44
N LEU A 124 4.10 -18.53 -25.97
CA LEU A 124 5.32 -19.03 -25.34
C LEU A 124 6.47 -18.02 -25.46
N ALA A 125 6.64 -17.37 -26.62
CA ALA A 125 7.69 -16.38 -26.80
C ALA A 125 7.51 -15.19 -25.86
N ASP A 126 6.30 -14.65 -25.78
CA ASP A 126 5.96 -13.55 -24.87
C ASP A 126 6.24 -13.94 -23.41
N ARG A 127 5.83 -15.15 -23.01
CA ARG A 127 6.08 -15.65 -21.65
C ARG A 127 7.57 -15.83 -21.35
N VAL A 128 8.34 -16.36 -22.30
CA VAL A 128 9.80 -16.52 -22.12
C VAL A 128 10.48 -15.16 -22.06
N LEU A 129 10.11 -14.22 -22.92
CA LEU A 129 10.66 -12.86 -22.91
C LEU A 129 10.34 -12.14 -21.60
N ASP A 130 9.12 -12.29 -21.09
CA ASP A 130 8.70 -11.73 -19.81
C ASP A 130 9.55 -12.24 -18.62
N GLU A 131 9.90 -13.53 -18.64
CA GLU A 131 10.75 -14.16 -17.62
C GLU A 131 12.25 -13.87 -17.78
N THR A 132 12.73 -13.63 -18.99
CA THR A 132 14.18 -13.62 -19.27
C THR A 132 14.75 -12.27 -19.69
N ALA A 133 13.91 -11.36 -20.20
CA ALA A 133 14.34 -10.14 -20.87
C ALA A 133 13.39 -8.95 -20.61
N SER A 134 12.46 -9.05 -19.67
CA SER A 134 11.67 -7.90 -19.25
C SER A 134 12.54 -7.00 -18.35
N PRO A 135 12.32 -5.66 -18.35
CA PRO A 135 13.04 -4.77 -17.45
C PRO A 135 12.97 -5.19 -15.98
N SER A 136 11.84 -5.76 -15.53
CA SER A 136 11.76 -6.25 -14.17
C SER A 136 12.42 -7.61 -13.95
N ALA A 137 12.60 -8.45 -14.99
CA ALA A 137 13.44 -9.64 -14.88
C ALA A 137 14.91 -9.24 -14.70
N GLU A 138 15.37 -8.27 -15.49
CA GLU A 138 16.71 -7.70 -15.38
C GLU A 138 16.93 -7.08 -14.00
N ALA A 139 16.01 -6.23 -13.53
CA ALA A 139 16.09 -5.62 -12.21
C ALA A 139 16.09 -6.64 -11.07
N ALA A 140 15.35 -7.76 -11.19
CA ALA A 140 15.36 -8.81 -10.18
C ALA A 140 16.68 -9.59 -10.14
N ILE A 141 17.34 -9.77 -11.28
CA ILE A 141 18.70 -10.35 -11.34
C ILE A 141 19.69 -9.40 -10.68
N GLU A 142 19.66 -8.11 -11.05
CA GLU A 142 20.54 -7.08 -10.49
C GLU A 142 20.35 -6.93 -8.98
N LEU A 143 19.11 -6.88 -8.48
CA LEU A 143 18.83 -6.83 -7.04
C LEU A 143 19.37 -8.08 -6.32
N ARG A 144 19.22 -9.26 -6.92
CA ARG A 144 19.75 -10.51 -6.34
C ARG A 144 21.26 -10.51 -6.27
N GLU A 145 21.93 -10.05 -7.33
CA GLU A 145 23.39 -9.89 -7.37
C GLU A 145 23.86 -8.88 -6.33
N GLN A 146 23.17 -7.75 -6.21
CA GLN A 146 23.48 -6.71 -5.23
C GLN A 146 23.33 -7.23 -3.80
N LEU A 147 22.20 -7.85 -3.47
CA LEU A 147 21.99 -8.45 -2.15
C LEU A 147 23.07 -9.50 -1.85
N ALA A 148 23.35 -10.42 -2.79
CA ALA A 148 24.36 -11.46 -2.60
C ALA A 148 25.80 -10.93 -2.48
N SER A 149 26.06 -9.68 -2.86
CA SER A 149 27.36 -9.04 -2.73
C SER A 149 27.63 -8.46 -1.34
N ILE A 150 26.59 -8.29 -0.51
CA ILE A 150 26.69 -7.71 0.83
C ILE A 150 27.39 -8.70 1.78
N ASP A 151 28.52 -8.30 2.34
CA ASP A 151 29.27 -9.06 3.36
C ASP A 151 29.03 -8.46 4.75
N GLY A 152 27.91 -8.88 5.36
CA GLY A 152 27.49 -8.45 6.68
C GLY A 152 25.97 -8.28 6.78
N ARG A 153 25.53 -7.38 7.66
CA ARG A 153 24.12 -7.13 7.94
C ARG A 153 23.61 -5.91 7.17
N LEU A 154 22.44 -6.04 6.54
CA LEU A 154 21.76 -4.97 5.81
C LEU A 154 20.78 -4.22 6.72
N ALA A 155 20.83 -2.89 6.74
CA ALA A 155 19.74 -2.08 7.28
C ALA A 155 18.77 -1.71 6.15
N VAL A 156 17.50 -2.11 6.28
CA VAL A 156 16.43 -1.67 5.38
C VAL A 156 15.69 -0.52 6.05
N ILE A 157 15.86 0.69 5.54
CA ILE A 157 15.40 1.92 6.15
C ILE A 157 14.10 2.36 5.47
N ALA A 158 13.04 2.50 6.26
CA ALA A 158 11.82 3.23 5.90
C ALA A 158 11.97 4.72 6.26
N HIS A 159 11.13 5.57 5.67
CA HIS A 159 11.13 7.00 6.00
C HIS A 159 10.67 7.26 7.47
N ASP A 160 10.95 8.46 7.98
CA ASP A 160 10.51 8.97 9.29
C ASP A 160 8.98 8.86 9.42
N ASN A 161 8.52 8.44 10.61
CA ASN A 161 7.10 8.25 10.91
C ASN A 161 6.40 7.40 9.82
N PRO A 162 6.87 6.15 9.62
CA PRO A 162 6.59 5.39 8.41
C PRO A 162 5.10 5.09 8.25
N ASP A 163 4.64 5.16 7.01
CA ASP A 163 3.29 4.76 6.63
C ASP A 163 3.21 3.25 6.34
N PRO A 164 2.02 2.70 6.06
CA PRO A 164 1.87 1.28 5.77
C PRO A 164 2.69 0.78 4.57
N ASP A 165 2.92 1.60 3.55
CA ASP A 165 3.67 1.17 2.37
C ASP A 165 5.16 1.02 2.67
N ALA A 166 5.74 2.00 3.35
CA ALA A 166 7.13 1.97 3.79
C ALA A 166 7.38 0.82 4.77
N LEU A 167 6.47 0.60 5.74
CA LEU A 167 6.55 -0.51 6.70
C LEU A 167 6.52 -1.88 6.02
N ALA A 168 5.56 -2.08 5.11
CA ALA A 168 5.41 -3.35 4.40
C ALA A 168 6.59 -3.63 3.46
N SER A 169 7.05 -2.59 2.75
CA SER A 169 8.18 -2.67 1.82
C SER A 169 9.48 -3.01 2.55
N ALA A 170 9.69 -2.47 3.76
CA ALA A 170 10.87 -2.77 4.56
C ALA A 170 10.92 -4.26 4.95
N VAL A 171 9.80 -4.79 5.45
CA VAL A 171 9.68 -6.21 5.83
C VAL A 171 9.86 -7.13 4.62
N ALA A 172 9.28 -6.76 3.46
CA ALA A 172 9.42 -7.54 2.24
C ALA A 172 10.87 -7.58 1.73
N LEU A 173 11.61 -6.47 1.81
CA LEU A 173 13.01 -6.44 1.41
C LEU A 173 13.91 -7.21 2.37
N VAL A 174 13.60 -7.24 3.67
CA VAL A 174 14.26 -8.14 4.64
C VAL A 174 14.07 -9.59 4.21
N ALA A 175 12.84 -10.02 3.88
CA ALA A 175 12.58 -11.38 3.42
C ALA A 175 13.36 -11.72 2.13
N LEU A 176 13.49 -10.76 1.20
CA LEU A 176 14.32 -10.91 0.00
C LEU A 176 15.81 -11.08 0.34
N ALA A 177 16.35 -10.27 1.25
CA ALA A 177 17.74 -10.37 1.71
C ALA A 177 18.02 -11.72 2.40
N GLU A 178 17.14 -12.13 3.31
CA GLU A 178 17.26 -13.41 4.02
C GLU A 178 17.21 -14.61 3.07
N SER A 179 16.43 -14.52 1.98
CA SER A 179 16.34 -15.59 0.97
C SER A 179 17.67 -15.87 0.26
N VAL A 180 18.58 -14.89 0.22
CA VAL A 180 19.93 -15.04 -0.34
C VAL A 180 21.02 -15.19 0.74
N GLY A 181 20.62 -15.33 2.01
CA GLY A 181 21.52 -15.58 3.13
C GLY A 181 22.16 -14.32 3.74
N VAL A 182 21.57 -13.14 3.52
CA VAL A 182 21.99 -11.87 4.13
C VAL A 182 21.09 -11.56 5.32
N ASP A 183 21.68 -11.40 6.50
CA ASP A 183 20.94 -10.93 7.68
C ASP A 183 20.50 -9.48 7.44
N ALA A 184 19.24 -9.15 7.71
CA ALA A 184 18.72 -7.80 7.53
C ALA A 184 17.77 -7.38 8.65
N ASP A 185 17.73 -6.08 8.96
CA ASP A 185 16.79 -5.50 9.92
C ASP A 185 15.94 -4.42 9.23
N ALA A 186 14.62 -4.52 9.35
CA ALA A 186 13.70 -3.45 8.94
C ALA A 186 13.72 -2.35 10.01
N CYS A 187 14.14 -1.16 9.61
CA CYS A 187 14.43 -0.05 10.50
C CYS A 187 13.64 1.20 10.11
N TYR A 188 13.32 2.04 11.09
CA TYR A 188 12.69 3.32 10.88
C TYR A 188 13.12 4.31 11.97
N PHE A 189 12.83 5.59 11.75
CA PHE A 189 13.05 6.66 12.70
C PHE A 189 11.71 7.34 13.06
N GLY A 190 11.68 8.06 14.19
CA GLY A 190 10.48 8.75 14.65
C GLY A 190 9.45 7.83 15.31
N GLU A 191 8.17 8.15 15.16
CA GLU A 191 7.06 7.48 15.84
C GLU A 191 6.00 6.97 14.86
N ILE A 192 5.46 5.78 15.13
CA ILE A 192 4.31 5.24 14.40
C ILE A 192 3.04 5.80 15.05
N SER A 193 2.65 7.01 14.65
CA SER A 193 1.61 7.82 15.32
C SER A 193 0.17 7.51 14.88
N HIS A 194 -0.05 6.93 13.70
CA HIS A 194 -1.38 6.54 13.25
C HIS A 194 -1.83 5.21 13.88
N GLN A 195 -3.09 5.14 14.32
CA GLN A 195 -3.61 3.95 15.01
C GLN A 195 -3.63 2.73 14.10
N GLU A 196 -3.94 2.93 12.83
CA GLU A 196 -3.95 1.91 11.79
C GLU A 196 -2.54 1.33 11.59
N ASN A 197 -1.52 2.19 11.51
CA ASN A 197 -0.13 1.75 11.37
C ASN A 197 0.35 1.00 12.62
N ARG A 198 -0.01 1.47 13.83
CA ARG A 198 0.25 0.72 15.06
C ARG A 198 -0.47 -0.62 15.08
N ALA A 199 -1.72 -0.66 14.62
CA ALA A 199 -2.48 -1.90 14.54
C ALA A 199 -1.84 -2.87 13.54
N MET A 200 -1.37 -2.38 12.39
CA MET A 200 -0.63 -3.17 11.40
C MET A 200 0.60 -3.82 12.03
N VAL A 201 1.48 -3.04 12.67
CA VAL A 201 2.70 -3.56 13.31
C VAL A 201 2.38 -4.58 14.39
N ASN A 202 1.45 -4.26 15.31
CA ASN A 202 1.15 -5.11 16.45
C ASN A 202 0.36 -6.37 16.11
N LEU A 203 -0.61 -6.28 15.18
CA LEU A 203 -1.47 -7.41 14.83
C LEU A 203 -0.80 -8.38 13.87
N LEU A 204 0.12 -7.89 13.03
CA LEU A 204 0.91 -8.73 12.13
C LEU A 204 2.26 -9.14 12.74
N GLU A 205 2.57 -8.67 13.95
CA GLU A 205 3.82 -8.95 14.66
C GLU A 205 5.07 -8.61 13.81
N LEU A 206 5.04 -7.45 13.15
CA LEU A 206 6.14 -7.03 12.27
C LEU A 206 7.40 -6.74 13.08
N ASN A 207 8.51 -7.40 12.72
CA ASN A 207 9.81 -7.19 13.36
C ASN A 207 10.46 -5.92 12.82
N LEU A 208 10.28 -4.82 13.55
CA LEU A 208 10.80 -3.51 13.19
C LEU A 208 11.72 -2.99 14.29
N ARG A 209 12.79 -2.31 13.90
CA ARG A 209 13.73 -1.64 14.78
C ARG A 209 13.54 -0.13 14.69
N ASN A 210 13.04 0.47 15.77
CA ASN A 210 13.07 1.93 15.91
C ASN A 210 14.50 2.39 16.23
N MET A 211 15.04 3.27 15.40
CA MET A 211 16.37 3.85 15.58
C MET A 211 16.27 5.29 16.10
N ALA A 212 17.20 5.66 16.98
CA ALA A 212 17.41 7.03 17.38
C ALA A 212 18.45 7.72 16.48
N ALA A 213 18.38 9.05 16.36
CA ALA A 213 19.33 9.83 15.56
C ALA A 213 20.81 9.60 15.94
N ASP A 214 21.06 9.31 17.22
CA ASP A 214 22.38 9.09 17.80
C ASP A 214 22.76 7.61 17.91
N ASP A 215 21.90 6.70 17.44
CA ASP A 215 22.22 5.28 17.39
C ASP A 215 23.39 5.01 16.45
N SER A 216 24.28 4.12 16.89
CA SER A 216 25.41 3.69 16.08
C SER A 216 24.92 2.78 14.95
N ILE A 217 25.03 3.25 13.72
CA ILE A 217 24.78 2.45 12.50
C ILE A 217 25.94 1.50 12.13
N ALA A 218 27.04 1.47 12.90
CA ALA A 218 28.27 0.74 12.57
C ALA A 218 28.15 -0.79 12.57
N GLU A 219 27.04 -1.34 13.06
CA GLU A 219 26.76 -2.79 12.98
C GLU A 219 26.31 -3.23 11.58
N TYR A 220 25.84 -2.29 10.75
CA TYR A 220 25.39 -2.54 9.40
C TYR A 220 26.52 -2.33 8.40
N SER A 221 26.63 -3.24 7.44
CA SER A 221 27.61 -3.18 6.36
C SER A 221 27.04 -2.56 5.09
N ALA A 222 25.72 -2.50 4.97
CA ALA A 222 25.00 -1.98 3.82
C ALA A 222 23.68 -1.32 4.23
N PHE A 223 23.17 -0.42 3.38
CA PHE A 223 21.94 0.33 3.62
C PHE A 223 21.03 0.29 2.38
N ALA A 224 19.77 -0.09 2.60
CA ALA A 224 18.70 0.00 1.62
C ALA A 224 17.69 1.07 2.03
N LEU A 225 17.23 1.89 1.09
CA LEU A 225 16.12 2.82 1.31
C LEU A 225 14.88 2.28 0.58
N VAL A 226 13.75 2.23 1.29
CA VAL A 226 12.45 1.85 0.73
C VAL A 226 11.46 2.98 0.89
N ASP A 227 10.69 3.23 -0.17
CA ASP A 227 9.65 4.26 -0.25
C ASP A 227 10.15 5.71 -0.04
N HIS A 228 11.46 5.87 -0.11
CA HIS A 228 12.15 7.15 -0.24
C HIS A 228 13.51 6.92 -0.88
N SER A 229 14.06 7.98 -1.45
CA SER A 229 15.19 7.85 -2.39
C SER A 229 16.51 8.46 -1.90
N ARG A 230 16.58 9.05 -0.70
CA ARG A 230 17.80 9.76 -0.26
C ARG A 230 18.02 9.72 1.24
N PRO A 231 19.25 9.42 1.68
CA PRO A 231 19.59 9.50 3.10
C PRO A 231 19.56 10.96 3.57
N GLY A 232 19.17 11.17 4.82
CA GLY A 232 18.99 12.47 5.46
C GLY A 232 17.81 13.28 4.90
N VAL A 233 16.96 12.67 4.07
CA VAL A 233 15.74 13.30 3.53
C VAL A 233 14.56 12.41 3.84
N ASN A 234 13.73 12.85 4.80
CA ASN A 234 12.67 12.05 5.41
C ASN A 234 13.24 10.83 6.17
N ASP A 235 14.47 10.91 6.65
CA ASP A 235 15.04 10.00 7.64
C ASP A 235 16.09 10.77 8.47
N GLN A 236 16.69 10.12 9.46
CA GLN A 236 17.69 10.73 10.34
C GLN A 236 19.11 10.22 10.08
N LEU A 237 19.36 9.64 8.90
CA LEU A 237 20.69 9.21 8.48
C LEU A 237 21.58 10.40 8.08
N PRO A 238 22.91 10.22 8.10
CA PRO A 238 23.81 11.18 7.48
C PRO A 238 23.51 11.33 5.99
N GLY A 239 23.31 12.56 5.51
CA GLY A 239 22.97 12.79 4.09
C GLY A 239 24.08 12.44 3.09
N ASP A 240 25.29 12.15 3.56
CA ASP A 240 26.43 11.65 2.78
C ASP A 240 26.68 10.14 2.96
N LEU A 241 25.77 9.43 3.63
CA LEU A 241 25.83 7.99 3.80
C LEU A 241 25.79 7.28 2.44
N HIS A 242 26.62 6.24 2.30
CA HIS A 242 26.57 5.36 1.14
C HIS A 242 25.32 4.48 1.19
N THR A 243 24.50 4.56 0.15
CA THR A 243 23.31 3.71 -0.04
C THR A 243 23.61 2.64 -1.08
N ASP A 244 23.27 1.39 -0.77
CA ASP A 244 23.52 0.24 -1.65
C ASP A 244 22.31 -0.04 -2.53
N ILE A 245 21.10 0.07 -1.96
CA ILE A 245 19.84 -0.28 -2.61
C ILE A 245 18.84 0.86 -2.40
N VAL A 246 18.13 1.26 -3.45
CA VAL A 246 16.99 2.18 -3.36
C VAL A 246 15.83 1.61 -4.17
N ILE A 247 14.67 1.44 -3.53
CA ILE A 247 13.43 1.01 -4.18
C ILE A 247 12.32 1.95 -3.77
N ASP A 248 11.76 2.69 -4.72
CA ASP A 248 10.79 3.75 -4.45
C ASP A 248 9.87 3.94 -5.66
N HIS A 249 8.61 4.28 -5.42
CA HIS A 249 7.65 4.61 -6.48
C HIS A 249 7.51 6.13 -6.70
N HIS A 250 8.04 6.96 -5.81
CA HIS A 250 7.92 8.41 -5.90
C HIS A 250 8.80 9.02 -7.02
N PRO A 251 8.42 10.18 -7.59
CA PRO A 251 9.28 10.90 -8.52
C PRO A 251 10.52 11.45 -7.80
N PRO A 252 11.74 11.21 -8.31
CA PRO A 252 12.95 11.63 -7.63
C PRO A 252 13.09 13.16 -7.64
N ARG A 253 13.40 13.74 -6.49
CA ARG A 253 13.65 15.20 -6.33
C ARG A 253 15.10 15.59 -6.67
N GLY A 254 15.69 14.90 -7.65
CA GLY A 254 17.03 15.07 -8.23
C GLY A 254 17.86 13.77 -8.27
N PRO A 255 19.21 13.81 -8.28
CA PRO A 255 20.04 12.60 -8.28
C PRO A 255 19.77 11.70 -7.08
N VAL A 256 19.68 10.39 -7.32
CA VAL A 256 19.47 9.35 -6.30
C VAL A 256 20.76 8.53 -6.21
N PRO A 257 21.47 8.57 -5.07
CA PRO A 257 22.64 7.73 -4.86
C PRO A 257 22.22 6.28 -4.61
N GLY A 258 22.97 5.32 -5.16
CA GLY A 258 22.71 3.90 -4.98
C GLY A 258 23.55 3.04 -5.93
N GLU A 259 23.94 1.84 -5.51
CA GLU A 259 24.52 0.84 -6.41
C GLU A 259 23.42 0.16 -7.23
N PHE A 260 22.30 -0.18 -6.59
CA PHE A 260 21.06 -0.59 -7.21
C PHE A 260 19.96 0.45 -6.94
N VAL A 261 19.33 0.95 -8.01
CA VAL A 261 18.27 1.96 -7.91
C VAL A 261 17.12 1.58 -8.83
N ASP A 262 15.96 1.26 -8.24
CA ASP A 262 14.73 0.97 -8.97
C ASP A 262 13.63 1.96 -8.58
N LEU A 263 13.37 2.91 -9.49
CA LEU A 263 12.38 3.97 -9.30
C LEU A 263 11.21 3.79 -10.28
N ARG A 264 10.05 3.35 -9.77
CA ARG A 264 8.89 3.03 -10.62
C ARG A 264 7.70 3.94 -10.37
N GLN A 265 7.76 5.15 -10.90
CA GLN A 265 6.65 6.13 -10.90
C GLN A 265 5.33 5.62 -11.50
N GLY A 266 5.37 4.52 -12.24
CA GLY A 266 4.18 3.87 -12.78
C GLY A 266 3.50 2.89 -11.84
N ALA A 267 4.11 2.56 -10.69
CA ALA A 267 3.52 1.74 -9.64
C ALA A 267 2.81 2.62 -8.61
N GLY A 268 1.66 2.18 -8.12
CA GLY A 268 0.86 2.95 -7.17
C GLY A 268 1.39 2.92 -5.74
N ALA A 269 2.31 2.01 -5.43
CA ALA A 269 2.96 1.84 -4.14
C ALA A 269 4.31 1.13 -4.30
N THR A 270 5.25 1.34 -3.38
CA THR A 270 6.50 0.58 -3.28
C THR A 270 6.21 -0.89 -2.96
N SER A 271 5.17 -1.20 -2.17
CA SER A 271 4.70 -2.58 -1.92
C SER A 271 4.35 -3.35 -3.20
N THR A 272 3.88 -2.67 -4.25
CA THR A 272 3.62 -3.31 -5.56
C THR A 272 4.92 -3.78 -6.19
N ILE A 273 5.99 -2.98 -6.10
CA ILE A 273 7.32 -3.31 -6.61
C ILE A 273 7.90 -4.50 -5.83
N LEU A 274 7.82 -4.46 -4.50
CA LEU A 274 8.34 -5.53 -3.64
C LEU A 274 7.57 -6.84 -3.82
N THR A 275 6.26 -6.79 -4.07
CA THR A 275 5.46 -7.97 -4.40
C THR A 275 5.96 -8.64 -5.67
N GLU A 276 6.28 -7.86 -6.71
CA GLU A 276 6.86 -8.41 -7.94
C GLU A 276 8.23 -9.06 -7.69
N TYR A 277 9.07 -8.46 -6.83
CA TYR A 277 10.35 -9.08 -6.47
C TYR A 277 10.19 -10.39 -5.69
N LEU A 278 9.26 -10.46 -4.75
CA LEU A 278 8.96 -11.70 -4.01
C LEU A 278 8.55 -12.83 -4.98
N GLU A 279 7.72 -12.54 -5.99
CA GLU A 279 7.36 -13.52 -7.02
C GLU A 279 8.57 -13.94 -7.86
N ARG A 280 9.40 -12.98 -8.31
CA ARG A 280 10.59 -13.26 -9.15
C ARG A 280 11.71 -13.97 -8.39
N PHE A 281 11.71 -13.90 -7.06
CA PHE A 281 12.62 -14.67 -6.20
C PHE A 281 12.04 -16.03 -5.81
N ASP A 282 10.79 -16.34 -6.22
CA ASP A 282 10.07 -17.56 -5.85
C ASP A 282 10.01 -17.75 -4.32
N ILE A 283 9.81 -16.64 -3.59
CA ILE A 283 9.71 -16.64 -2.13
C ILE A 283 8.26 -16.92 -1.73
N GLU A 284 8.08 -17.86 -0.81
CA GLU A 284 6.78 -18.08 -0.19
C GLU A 284 6.44 -16.91 0.73
N ILE A 285 5.52 -16.05 0.27
CA ILE A 285 5.03 -14.92 1.06
C ILE A 285 4.18 -15.45 2.22
N ASP A 286 4.54 -15.09 3.46
CA ASP A 286 3.73 -15.43 4.63
C ASP A 286 2.47 -14.55 4.74
N ALA A 287 1.55 -14.92 5.63
CA ALA A 287 0.28 -14.20 5.77
C ALA A 287 0.46 -12.78 6.32
N ALA A 288 1.44 -12.55 7.18
CA ALA A 288 1.69 -11.25 7.81
C ALA A 288 2.20 -10.25 6.75
N THR A 289 3.24 -10.64 6.02
CA THR A 289 3.84 -9.90 4.92
C THR A 289 2.84 -9.68 3.80
N ALA A 290 2.06 -10.70 3.42
CA ALA A 290 1.02 -10.55 2.39
C ALA A 290 -0.07 -9.55 2.80
N THR A 291 -0.48 -9.58 4.07
CA THR A 291 -1.48 -8.65 4.62
C THR A 291 -0.92 -7.23 4.70
N ALA A 292 0.35 -7.08 5.12
CA ALA A 292 1.04 -5.80 5.19
C ALA A 292 1.17 -5.15 3.80
N LEU A 293 1.70 -5.88 2.82
CA LEU A 293 1.88 -5.40 1.45
C LEU A 293 0.54 -5.03 0.80
N LEU A 294 -0.50 -5.84 0.98
CA LEU A 294 -1.82 -5.49 0.44
C LEU A 294 -2.37 -4.22 1.10
N TYR A 295 -2.17 -4.07 2.41
CA TYR A 295 -2.61 -2.86 3.11
C TYR A 295 -1.85 -1.62 2.64
N GLY A 296 -0.52 -1.70 2.48
CA GLY A 296 0.31 -0.63 1.89
C GLY A 296 -0.19 -0.19 0.51
N ILE A 297 -0.40 -1.15 -0.41
CA ILE A 297 -0.95 -0.88 -1.75
C ILE A 297 -2.29 -0.16 -1.65
N ARG A 298 -3.19 -0.60 -0.76
CA ARG A 298 -4.52 0.02 -0.60
C ARG A 298 -4.42 1.45 -0.06
N VAL A 299 -3.50 1.72 0.85
CA VAL A 299 -3.36 3.05 1.46
C VAL A 299 -2.86 4.06 0.43
N ASP A 300 -1.76 3.79 -0.26
CA ASP A 300 -1.17 4.73 -1.22
C ASP A 300 -2.07 4.99 -2.41
N THR A 301 -2.66 3.92 -2.95
CA THR A 301 -3.59 4.01 -4.08
C THR A 301 -4.98 4.50 -3.67
N ASN A 302 -5.21 4.78 -2.39
CA ASN A 302 -6.52 5.15 -1.84
C ASN A 302 -7.62 4.17 -2.29
N ASP A 303 -7.48 2.90 -1.92
CA ASP A 303 -8.33 1.79 -2.35
C ASP A 303 -8.44 1.67 -3.88
N PHE A 304 -7.30 1.74 -4.57
CA PHE A 304 -7.20 1.63 -6.04
C PHE A 304 -7.94 2.75 -6.81
N THR A 305 -8.14 3.92 -6.19
CA THR A 305 -8.84 5.06 -6.82
C THR A 305 -7.92 6.20 -7.25
N ARG A 306 -6.67 6.20 -6.77
CA ARG A 306 -5.66 7.24 -7.03
C ARG A 306 -4.35 6.60 -7.46
N GLU A 307 -3.71 7.19 -8.48
CA GLU A 307 -2.33 6.85 -8.89
C GLU A 307 -2.10 5.34 -9.07
N VAL A 308 -3.12 4.63 -9.55
CA VAL A 308 -3.14 3.16 -9.67
C VAL A 308 -2.75 2.71 -11.08
N SER A 309 -2.14 1.53 -11.15
CA SER A 309 -1.72 0.85 -12.37
C SER A 309 -2.22 -0.60 -12.43
N PRO A 310 -2.17 -1.25 -13.62
CA PRO A 310 -2.43 -2.69 -13.72
C PRO A 310 -1.48 -3.56 -12.87
N ALA A 311 -0.30 -3.05 -12.49
CA ALA A 311 0.63 -3.78 -11.63
C ALA A 311 0.09 -3.92 -10.21
N ASP A 312 -0.57 -2.89 -9.68
CA ASP A 312 -1.14 -2.89 -8.32
C ASP A 312 -2.26 -3.93 -8.19
N PHE A 313 -3.12 -4.06 -9.22
CA PHE A 313 -4.13 -5.12 -9.27
C PHE A 313 -3.53 -6.52 -9.37
N ARG A 314 -2.42 -6.68 -10.11
CA ARG A 314 -1.70 -7.97 -10.18
C ARG A 314 -1.09 -8.32 -8.83
N ALA A 315 -0.36 -7.40 -8.21
CA ALA A 315 0.20 -7.57 -6.87
C ALA A 315 -0.90 -7.94 -5.87
N ALA A 316 -2.01 -7.20 -5.84
CA ALA A 316 -3.16 -7.54 -5.00
C ALA A 316 -3.68 -8.96 -5.25
N SER A 317 -3.77 -9.39 -6.52
CA SER A 317 -4.23 -10.75 -6.88
C SER A 317 -3.28 -11.85 -6.43
N VAL A 318 -1.98 -11.56 -6.34
CA VAL A 318 -0.92 -12.47 -5.91
C VAL A 318 -0.90 -12.61 -4.39
N LEU A 319 -1.10 -11.49 -3.68
CA LEU A 319 -1.10 -11.43 -2.22
C LEU A 319 -2.39 -12.02 -1.65
N TRP A 320 -3.54 -11.74 -2.28
CA TRP A 320 -4.88 -12.04 -1.76
C TRP A 320 -5.07 -13.48 -1.23
N PRO A 321 -4.58 -14.55 -1.89
CA PRO A 321 -4.72 -15.91 -1.38
C PRO A 321 -4.08 -16.16 0.00
N ARG A 322 -3.14 -15.31 0.44
CA ARG A 322 -2.40 -15.45 1.70
C ARG A 322 -2.81 -14.43 2.76
N VAL A 323 -3.60 -13.42 2.39
CA VAL A 323 -4.01 -12.34 3.29
C VAL A 323 -4.92 -12.86 4.40
N ASP A 324 -4.62 -12.46 5.64
CA ASP A 324 -5.55 -12.62 6.75
C ASP A 324 -6.58 -11.49 6.72
N THR A 325 -7.71 -11.77 6.07
CA THR A 325 -8.82 -10.82 5.94
C THR A 325 -9.41 -10.36 7.28
N SER A 326 -9.25 -11.12 8.36
CA SER A 326 -9.74 -10.73 9.69
C SER A 326 -8.80 -9.72 10.34
N LEU A 327 -7.48 -9.93 10.22
CA LEU A 327 -6.48 -8.96 10.67
C LEU A 327 -6.53 -7.69 9.82
N LEU A 328 -6.59 -7.81 8.49
CA LEU A 328 -6.68 -6.68 7.58
C LEU A 328 -7.85 -5.73 7.96
N ARG A 329 -9.04 -6.28 8.22
CA ARG A 329 -10.18 -5.46 8.65
C ARG A 329 -9.93 -4.74 9.98
N ARG A 330 -9.25 -5.38 10.93
CA ARG A 330 -8.92 -4.78 12.24
C ARG A 330 -7.86 -3.69 12.13
N ILE A 331 -6.97 -3.81 11.15
CA ILE A 331 -5.97 -2.80 10.82
C ILE A 331 -6.64 -1.60 10.14
N GLU A 332 -7.51 -1.84 9.16
CA GLU A 332 -8.25 -0.80 8.43
C GLU A 332 -9.26 -0.05 9.32
N GLN A 333 -9.75 -0.70 10.36
CA GLN A 333 -10.78 -0.17 11.25
C GLN A 333 -10.41 -0.52 12.70
N PRO A 334 -9.39 0.15 13.26
CA PRO A 334 -9.04 -0.05 14.65
C PRO A 334 -10.22 0.33 15.54
N SER A 335 -10.43 -0.43 16.62
CA SER A 335 -11.50 -0.13 17.56
C SER A 335 -11.19 1.15 18.33
N LEU A 336 -12.10 2.12 18.26
CA LEU A 336 -12.01 3.34 19.07
C LEU A 336 -12.53 3.10 20.48
N GLU A 337 -11.82 3.63 21.47
CA GLU A 337 -12.31 3.65 22.84
C GLU A 337 -13.48 4.63 22.98
N GLY A 338 -14.38 4.36 23.93
CA GLY A 338 -15.54 5.22 24.16
C GLY A 338 -15.14 6.66 24.51
N GLU A 339 -14.06 6.83 25.27
CA GLU A 339 -13.53 8.14 25.65
C GLU A 339 -12.96 8.92 24.46
N THR A 340 -12.30 8.24 23.52
CA THR A 340 -11.84 8.83 22.26
C THR A 340 -13.02 9.35 21.45
N LEU A 341 -14.09 8.56 21.33
CA LEU A 341 -15.32 8.99 20.66
C LEU A 341 -15.99 10.19 21.35
N GLU A 342 -15.99 10.23 22.67
CA GLU A 342 -16.48 11.39 23.42
C GLU A 342 -15.65 12.64 23.15
N THR A 343 -14.33 12.50 23.07
CA THR A 343 -13.40 13.60 22.73
C THR A 343 -13.66 14.13 21.33
N ILE A 344 -13.81 13.24 20.34
CA ILE A 344 -14.19 13.62 18.96
C ILE A 344 -15.55 14.33 18.97
N ALA A 345 -16.53 13.82 19.72
CA ALA A 345 -17.86 14.44 19.82
C ALA A 345 -17.79 15.84 20.46
N ARG A 346 -16.94 16.05 21.46
CA ARG A 346 -16.69 17.38 22.05
C ARG A 346 -16.03 18.31 21.03
N ALA A 347 -15.02 17.85 20.30
CA ALA A 347 -14.35 18.64 19.26
C ALA A 347 -15.35 19.12 18.19
N ILE A 348 -16.18 18.20 17.68
CA ILE A 348 -17.22 18.53 16.69
C ILE A 348 -18.19 19.58 17.23
N LYS A 349 -18.63 19.46 18.49
CA LYS A 349 -19.59 20.39 19.10
C LYS A 349 -19.00 21.76 19.40
N ASN A 350 -17.74 21.80 19.86
CA ASN A 350 -17.10 23.01 20.37
C ASN A 350 -16.28 23.75 19.31
N ARG A 351 -16.18 23.21 18.09
CA ARG A 351 -15.38 23.83 17.02
C ARG A 351 -15.83 25.27 16.73
N ILE A 352 -14.84 26.11 16.52
CA ILE A 352 -14.96 27.46 15.98
C ILE A 352 -14.25 27.44 14.63
N GLN A 353 -14.95 27.81 13.57
CA GLN A 353 -14.37 27.92 12.24
C GLN A 353 -14.19 29.40 11.88
N ARG A 354 -12.97 29.77 11.48
CA ARG A 354 -12.67 31.05 10.83
C ARG A 354 -12.03 30.76 9.48
N ASP A 355 -12.68 31.18 8.42
CA ASP A 355 -12.30 30.85 7.05
C ASP A 355 -12.08 29.34 6.89
N SER A 356 -10.86 28.92 6.54
CA SER A 356 -10.49 27.52 6.36
C SER A 356 -9.89 26.84 7.60
N VAL A 357 -9.82 27.55 8.72
CA VAL A 357 -9.22 27.07 9.98
C VAL A 357 -10.31 26.69 10.98
N ALA A 358 -10.23 25.48 11.53
CA ALA A 358 -11.13 25.03 12.60
C ALA A 358 -10.36 24.76 13.91
N VAL A 359 -10.78 25.41 15.00
CA VAL A 359 -10.18 25.26 16.32
C VAL A 359 -11.20 24.69 17.31
N ALA A 360 -10.84 23.71 18.13
CA ALA A 360 -11.75 23.16 19.15
C ALA A 360 -11.04 22.84 20.46
N SER A 361 -11.62 23.33 21.57
CA SER A 361 -11.33 22.79 22.91
C SER A 361 -12.21 21.59 23.19
N VAL A 362 -11.61 20.50 23.67
CA VAL A 362 -12.32 19.29 24.10
C VAL A 362 -12.47 19.19 25.61
N GLY A 363 -12.04 20.20 26.36
CA GLY A 363 -12.04 20.18 27.82
C GLY A 363 -11.07 19.13 28.39
N ARG A 364 -11.46 18.50 29.51
CA ARG A 364 -10.64 17.45 30.13
C ARG A 364 -10.54 16.20 29.27
N ILE A 365 -9.34 15.63 29.21
CA ILE A 365 -9.03 14.39 28.48
C ILE A 365 -8.34 13.39 29.40
N GLY A 366 -8.68 12.10 29.28
CA GLY A 366 -7.91 11.00 29.87
C GLY A 366 -6.91 10.36 28.89
N ASP A 367 -7.10 10.59 27.58
CA ASP A 367 -6.24 10.10 26.51
C ASP A 367 -5.78 11.25 25.59
N ARG A 368 -4.46 11.38 25.42
CA ARG A 368 -3.85 12.41 24.56
C ARG A 368 -3.94 12.02 23.08
N ASP A 369 -3.95 10.73 22.76
CA ASP A 369 -4.03 10.23 21.38
C ASP A 369 -5.39 10.51 20.73
N ALA A 370 -6.39 10.88 21.53
CA ALA A 370 -7.70 11.31 21.06
C ALA A 370 -7.69 12.70 20.38
N LEU A 371 -6.71 13.57 20.69
CA LEU A 371 -6.62 14.92 20.10
C LEU A 371 -6.26 14.88 18.60
N PRO A 372 -5.22 14.15 18.14
CA PRO A 372 -4.97 13.86 16.73
C PRO A 372 -6.22 13.42 15.96
N GLN A 373 -6.94 12.43 16.47
CA GLN A 373 -8.10 11.84 15.78
C GLN A 373 -9.26 12.82 15.66
N ALA A 374 -9.48 13.61 16.72
CA ALA A 374 -10.45 14.70 16.68
C ALA A 374 -10.03 15.77 15.66
N ALA A 375 -8.75 16.11 15.55
CA ALA A 375 -8.22 17.06 14.59
C ALA A 375 -8.41 16.56 13.15
N ASP A 376 -8.14 15.27 12.87
CA ASP A 376 -8.36 14.64 11.57
C ASP A 376 -9.85 14.62 11.19
N GLN A 377 -10.73 14.33 12.15
CA GLN A 377 -12.18 14.35 11.91
C GLN A 377 -12.72 15.75 11.58
N LEU A 378 -12.19 16.80 12.23
CA LEU A 378 -12.51 18.18 11.89
C LEU A 378 -11.91 18.57 10.53
N LEU A 379 -10.71 18.08 10.23
CA LEU A 379 -10.02 18.37 8.98
C LEU A 379 -10.82 17.79 7.80
N ALA A 380 -11.50 16.66 7.96
CA ALA A 380 -12.35 16.07 6.92
C ALA A 380 -13.58 16.93 6.53
N MET A 381 -13.86 18.03 7.23
CA MET A 381 -14.97 18.92 6.91
C MET A 381 -14.73 19.71 5.61
N ASP A 382 -15.79 19.86 4.81
CA ASP A 382 -15.76 20.74 3.64
C ASP A 382 -15.44 22.19 4.05
N GLY A 383 -14.52 22.82 3.31
CA GLY A 383 -14.04 24.17 3.59
C GLY A 383 -13.07 24.29 4.77
N VAL A 384 -12.54 23.19 5.31
CA VAL A 384 -11.47 23.20 6.33
C VAL A 384 -10.18 22.64 5.73
N ASP A 385 -9.09 23.42 5.83
CA ASP A 385 -7.74 23.00 5.40
C ASP A 385 -6.76 22.86 6.57
N THR A 386 -7.07 23.46 7.74
CA THR A 386 -6.20 23.46 8.90
C THR A 386 -7.02 23.33 10.18
N THR A 387 -6.57 22.50 11.12
CA THR A 387 -7.24 22.28 12.39
C THR A 387 -6.30 22.38 13.58
N LEU A 388 -6.84 22.83 14.71
CA LEU A 388 -6.22 22.73 16.02
C LEU A 388 -7.23 22.16 17.01
N VAL A 389 -6.92 21.04 17.62
CA VAL A 389 -7.70 20.47 18.72
C VAL A 389 -6.84 20.43 19.96
N PHE A 390 -7.39 20.87 21.08
CA PHE A 390 -6.66 20.89 22.34
C PHE A 390 -7.52 20.53 23.53
N GLY A 391 -6.89 19.95 24.55
CA GLY A 391 -7.55 19.49 25.76
C GLY A 391 -6.62 19.57 26.96
N PHE A 392 -7.19 19.33 28.13
CA PHE A 392 -6.52 19.52 29.41
C PHE A 392 -6.38 18.19 30.14
N ALA A 393 -5.17 17.85 30.55
CA ALA A 393 -4.90 16.73 31.44
C ALA A 393 -3.90 17.18 32.51
N ASP A 394 -4.22 16.88 33.77
CA ASP A 394 -3.48 17.37 34.94
C ASP A 394 -3.33 18.91 34.90
N GLU A 395 -2.10 19.42 34.97
CA GLU A 395 -1.77 20.85 34.91
C GLU A 395 -1.32 21.29 33.51
N MET A 396 -1.63 20.51 32.47
CA MET A 396 -1.14 20.71 31.12
C MET A 396 -2.26 20.86 30.11
N ALA A 397 -2.10 21.79 29.16
CA ALA A 397 -2.82 21.76 27.89
C ALA A 397 -2.00 21.02 26.83
N PHE A 398 -2.65 20.07 26.16
CA PHE A 398 -2.12 19.34 25.02
C PHE A 398 -2.82 19.82 23.75
N LEU A 399 -2.03 20.12 22.73
CA LEU A 399 -2.49 20.67 21.46
C LEU A 399 -2.06 19.72 20.33
N SER A 400 -2.96 19.47 19.39
CA SER A 400 -2.69 18.72 18.16
C SER A 400 -3.24 19.49 16.96
N ALA A 401 -2.36 19.84 16.04
CA ALA A 401 -2.69 20.53 14.80
C ALA A 401 -2.51 19.63 13.57
N ARG A 402 -3.33 19.84 12.55
CA ARG A 402 -3.28 19.15 11.25
C ARG A 402 -3.54 20.13 10.12
N SER A 403 -2.85 19.99 8.99
CA SER A 403 -3.09 20.83 7.81
C SER A 403 -2.93 20.06 6.52
N ARG A 404 -3.74 20.41 5.52
CA ARG A 404 -3.59 20.02 4.11
C ARG A 404 -3.21 21.22 3.24
N ALA A 405 -2.96 22.38 3.84
CA ALA A 405 -2.55 23.59 3.15
C ALA A 405 -1.07 23.52 2.79
N ALA A 406 -0.74 23.77 1.52
CA ALA A 406 0.64 23.66 1.03
C ALA A 406 1.54 24.84 1.44
N ASP A 407 0.96 25.90 1.98
CA ASP A 407 1.59 27.17 2.35
C ASP A 407 1.67 27.39 3.87
N VAL A 408 1.35 26.38 4.68
CA VAL A 408 1.43 26.41 6.14
C VAL A 408 2.51 25.42 6.60
N ASP A 409 3.43 25.88 7.45
CA ASP A 409 4.31 25.00 8.23
C ASP A 409 3.81 24.99 9.68
N LEU A 410 3.06 23.95 10.06
CA LEU A 410 2.48 23.85 11.40
C LEU A 410 3.53 23.76 12.51
N GLY A 411 4.70 23.17 12.24
CA GLY A 411 5.80 23.09 13.18
C GLY A 411 6.33 24.48 13.55
N GLU A 412 6.59 25.32 12.54
CA GLU A 412 6.98 26.72 12.74
C GLU A 412 5.83 27.54 13.36
N THR A 413 4.60 27.36 12.87
CA THR A 413 3.41 28.07 13.36
C THR A 413 3.17 27.83 14.85
N LEU A 414 3.25 26.58 15.32
CA LEU A 414 3.06 26.28 16.74
C LEU A 414 4.23 26.81 17.58
N ARG A 415 5.47 26.82 17.07
CA ARG A 415 6.61 27.44 17.77
C ARG A 415 6.37 28.94 17.93
N ASP A 416 6.02 29.64 16.86
CA ASP A 416 5.74 31.08 16.88
C ASP A 416 4.61 31.42 17.87
N ALA A 417 3.57 30.58 17.94
CA ALA A 417 2.45 30.76 18.85
C ALA A 417 2.78 30.44 20.33
N PHE A 418 3.54 29.38 20.60
CA PHE A 418 3.53 28.70 21.90
C PHE A 418 4.88 28.49 22.58
N ASP A 419 6.02 28.63 21.89
CA ASP A 419 7.35 28.30 22.42
C ASP A 419 7.77 29.18 23.63
N ARG A 420 7.10 30.34 23.80
CA ARG A 420 7.30 31.24 24.95
C ARG A 420 6.57 30.81 26.23
N ILE A 421 5.58 29.92 26.12
CA ILE A 421 4.68 29.54 27.23
C ILE A 421 4.55 28.02 27.39
N GLY A 422 5.42 27.25 26.72
CA GLY A 422 5.42 25.80 26.73
C GLY A 422 6.45 25.24 25.75
N SER A 423 6.22 24.01 25.30
CA SER A 423 7.02 23.35 24.27
C SER A 423 6.17 23.11 23.03
N ALA A 424 6.70 23.42 21.85
CA ALA A 424 6.02 23.19 20.57
C ALA A 424 6.96 22.60 19.52
N GLY A 425 6.42 21.74 18.66
CA GLY A 425 7.18 21.12 17.58
C GLY A 425 6.31 20.30 16.63
N GLY A 426 6.91 19.85 15.53
CA GLY A 426 6.22 19.07 14.51
C GLY A 426 6.81 19.28 13.13
N HIS A 427 6.06 18.83 12.14
CA HIS A 427 6.30 18.95 10.72
C HIS A 427 5.31 19.96 10.09
N ALA A 428 5.41 20.18 8.78
CA ALA A 428 4.60 21.18 8.09
C ALA A 428 3.09 20.87 8.13
N ASP A 429 2.72 19.58 8.03
CA ASP A 429 1.35 19.07 7.94
C ASP A 429 0.77 18.61 9.28
N MET A 430 1.61 18.33 10.28
CA MET A 430 1.19 17.91 11.61
C MET A 430 2.13 18.42 12.69
N ALA A 431 1.58 18.98 13.76
CA ALA A 431 2.38 19.49 14.86
C ALA A 431 1.63 19.41 16.20
N GLY A 432 2.36 19.50 17.31
CA GLY A 432 1.81 19.49 18.65
C GLY A 432 2.49 20.48 19.59
N ALA A 433 1.78 20.82 20.67
CA ALA A 433 2.33 21.64 21.73
C ALA A 433 1.84 21.21 23.12
N GLN A 434 2.65 21.49 24.14
CA GLN A 434 2.36 21.21 25.54
C GLN A 434 2.57 22.49 26.35
N LEU A 435 1.53 22.94 27.06
CA LEU A 435 1.54 24.19 27.81
C LEU A 435 1.30 23.93 29.30
N GLU A 436 2.19 24.43 30.17
CA GLU A 436 2.03 24.36 31.63
C GLU A 436 1.01 25.41 32.11
N ILE A 437 -0.11 24.96 32.66
CA ILE A 437 -1.17 25.80 33.22
C ILE A 437 -1.01 25.81 34.75
N GLY A 438 0.02 26.51 35.23
CA GLY A 438 0.45 26.50 36.64
C GLY A 438 -0.56 27.02 37.68
N ILE A 439 -1.79 27.38 37.28
CA ILE A 439 -2.85 27.90 38.17
C ILE A 439 -3.88 26.81 38.53
N LEU A 440 -4.01 25.74 37.73
CA LEU A 440 -5.04 24.71 37.93
C LEU A 440 -4.85 23.89 39.23
N GLY A 441 -3.61 23.69 39.67
CA GLY A 441 -3.32 22.96 40.92
C GLY A 441 -3.64 23.73 42.21
N SER A 442 -3.97 25.02 42.11
CA SER A 442 -4.17 25.91 43.28
C SER A 442 -5.64 26.28 43.56
N ALA A 443 -6.56 25.88 42.69
CA ALA A 443 -7.98 26.19 42.79
C ALA A 443 -8.77 24.97 43.31
N ASP A 444 -9.42 25.11 44.46
CA ASP A 444 -10.25 24.06 45.08
C ASP A 444 -11.73 24.11 44.60
N ASP A 445 -12.14 25.18 43.91
CA ASP A 445 -13.51 25.40 43.43
C ASP A 445 -13.64 25.08 41.93
N GLU A 446 -14.59 24.21 41.59
CA GLU A 446 -14.89 23.78 40.22
C GLU A 446 -15.29 24.96 39.31
N ALA A 447 -15.95 25.99 39.88
CA ALA A 447 -16.31 27.19 39.13
C ALA A 447 -15.09 28.10 38.82
N GLU A 448 -14.10 28.11 39.71
CA GLU A 448 -12.85 28.87 39.51
C GLU A 448 -11.98 28.19 38.44
N ILE A 449 -11.91 26.85 38.46
CA ILE A 449 -11.27 26.04 37.42
C ILE A 449 -11.92 26.29 36.05
N GLU A 450 -13.25 26.25 35.96
CA GLU A 450 -13.96 26.48 34.69
C GLU A 450 -13.69 27.87 34.11
N SER A 451 -13.64 28.90 34.98
CA SER A 451 -13.27 30.26 34.60
C SER A 451 -11.84 30.33 34.04
N ILE A 452 -10.86 29.73 34.73
CA ILE A 452 -9.46 29.70 34.28
C ILE A 452 -9.34 28.98 32.93
N VAL A 453 -9.98 27.81 32.80
CA VAL A 453 -9.98 27.03 31.56
C VAL A 453 -10.55 27.85 30.41
N SER A 454 -11.67 28.55 30.60
CA SER A 454 -12.25 29.40 29.55
C SER A 454 -11.31 30.51 29.05
N VAL A 455 -10.53 31.11 29.94
CA VAL A 455 -9.54 32.13 29.58
C VAL A 455 -8.37 31.50 28.82
N VAL A 456 -7.89 30.34 29.27
CA VAL A 456 -6.82 29.61 28.59
C VAL A 456 -7.26 29.18 27.19
N GLU A 457 -8.48 28.68 27.04
CA GLU A 457 -9.07 28.33 25.75
C GLU A 457 -9.07 29.51 24.78
N GLU A 458 -9.48 30.69 25.24
CA GLU A 458 -9.49 31.91 24.44
C GLU A 458 -8.07 32.33 24.04
N VAL A 459 -7.10 32.25 24.96
CA VAL A 459 -5.69 32.58 24.68
C VAL A 459 -5.09 31.62 23.65
N ILE A 460 -5.26 30.32 23.82
CA ILE A 460 -4.75 29.30 22.89
C ILE A 460 -5.35 29.52 21.50
N THR A 461 -6.67 29.67 21.43
CA THR A 461 -7.39 29.86 20.16
C THR A 461 -6.92 31.11 19.44
N ASN A 462 -6.83 32.25 20.13
CA ASN A 462 -6.43 33.51 19.51
C ASN A 462 -4.95 33.50 19.09
N ARG A 463 -4.04 32.94 19.90
CA ARG A 463 -2.62 32.83 19.52
C ARG A 463 -2.43 31.99 18.26
N PHE A 464 -3.13 30.86 18.16
CA PHE A 464 -3.05 30.01 16.99
C PHE A 464 -3.58 30.70 15.73
N LEU A 465 -4.76 31.33 15.81
CA LEU A 465 -5.34 32.05 14.69
C LEU A 465 -4.46 33.23 14.24
N GLU A 466 -3.88 33.98 15.17
CA GLU A 466 -2.95 35.08 14.85
C GLU A 466 -1.66 34.55 14.18
N ALA A 467 -1.13 33.42 14.66
CA ALA A 467 0.05 32.78 14.06
C ALA A 467 -0.22 32.23 12.64
N ILE A 468 -1.43 31.73 12.37
CA ILE A 468 -1.81 31.31 11.01
C ILE A 468 -1.98 32.51 10.07
N GLU A 469 -2.53 33.63 10.57
CA GLU A 469 -2.72 34.86 9.78
C GLU A 469 -1.42 35.59 9.48
N THR A 470 -0.38 35.40 10.30
CA THR A 470 0.94 36.00 10.10
C THR A 470 1.85 35.03 9.32
N GLN A 471 2.40 35.47 8.19
CA GLN A 471 3.39 34.66 7.46
C GLN A 471 4.58 34.32 8.38
N PRO A 472 5.14 33.11 8.29
CA PRO A 472 6.21 32.64 9.18
C PRO A 472 7.38 33.63 9.28
N GLY A 473 7.82 33.91 10.51
CA GLY A 473 8.98 34.77 10.80
C GLY A 473 8.70 36.20 11.26
N VAL A 474 7.44 36.58 11.53
CA VAL A 474 7.10 37.88 12.17
C VAL A 474 6.54 37.64 13.58
N PRO A 475 7.16 38.17 14.65
CA PRO A 475 6.67 37.98 16.01
C PRO A 475 5.23 38.47 16.19
N VAL A 476 4.36 37.58 16.68
CA VAL A 476 2.96 37.81 17.04
C VAL A 476 2.84 38.93 18.10
N GLY A 477 2.04 39.97 17.84
CA GLY A 477 2.16 41.26 18.54
C GLY A 477 0.87 42.05 18.70
N ALA A 478 0.22 41.87 19.85
CA ALA A 478 -0.55 42.89 20.61
C ALA A 478 -1.07 42.34 21.95
N TYR A 479 -1.39 41.04 22.03
CA TYR A 479 -1.90 40.36 23.23
C TYR A 479 -0.81 39.72 24.13
N THR A 480 0.44 39.79 23.69
CA THR A 480 1.58 39.01 24.20
C THR A 480 1.98 39.37 25.63
N GLN A 481 1.79 40.62 26.09
CA GLN A 481 2.22 41.03 27.44
C GLN A 481 1.19 40.75 28.55
N THR A 482 -0.09 40.58 28.20
CA THR A 482 -1.18 40.54 29.19
C THR A 482 -1.60 39.12 29.59
N SER A 483 -1.14 38.09 28.87
CA SER A 483 -1.55 36.69 29.07
C SER A 483 -0.43 35.76 29.60
N GLU A 484 0.85 36.18 29.52
CA GLU A 484 2.00 35.37 29.96
C GLU A 484 1.92 34.96 31.45
N TRP A 485 1.29 35.78 32.31
CA TRP A 485 1.12 35.49 33.74
C TRP A 485 0.28 34.23 34.03
N LEU A 486 -0.58 33.80 33.10
CA LEU A 486 -1.36 32.57 33.24
C LEU A 486 -0.49 31.30 33.17
N PHE A 487 0.71 31.42 32.59
CA PHE A 487 1.63 30.32 32.29
C PHE A 487 3.00 30.50 32.98
N THR A 488 3.11 31.41 33.96
CA THR A 488 4.38 31.68 34.67
C THR A 488 4.41 31.01 36.04
N GLN A 489 5.50 30.33 36.39
CA GLN A 489 5.72 29.78 37.74
C GLN A 489 5.81 30.89 38.80
N ARG A 490 5.00 30.81 39.87
CA ARG A 490 5.23 31.57 41.11
C ARG A 490 6.22 30.82 41.99
N GLY A 491 7.50 31.13 41.82
CA GLY A 491 8.57 30.72 42.72
C GLY A 491 9.50 31.88 43.04
N GLU A 492 9.25 32.56 44.16
CA GLU A 492 10.22 32.86 45.22
C GLU A 492 9.59 33.80 46.27
N SER A 493 9.50 33.28 47.49
CA SER A 493 9.01 33.94 48.69
C SER A 493 9.94 35.06 49.14
N GLU A 494 9.33 36.17 49.55
CA GLU A 494 9.93 37.23 50.35
C GLU A 494 10.58 36.65 51.62
N ASP A 495 11.92 36.72 51.71
CA ASP A 495 12.61 36.72 53.00
C ASP A 495 12.96 38.16 53.36
N GLY A 496 12.24 38.67 54.36
CA GLY A 496 12.50 39.97 54.95
C GLY A 496 13.76 39.94 55.82
N GLU A 497 14.58 40.98 55.69
CA GLU A 497 15.49 41.38 56.76
C GLU A 497 14.98 42.67 57.41
N SER A 498 14.75 42.54 58.71
CA SER A 498 14.68 43.62 59.66
C SER A 498 16.08 43.81 60.25
N VAL A 499 16.65 45.00 60.08
CA VAL A 499 17.25 45.92 61.07
C VAL A 499 18.06 46.98 60.33
#